data_AF-A0A6V7URM3-F1
#
_entry.id   AF-A0A6V7URM3-F1
#
_cell.length_a   1.000
_cell.length_b   1.000
_cell.length_c   1.000
_cell.angle_alpha   90.00
_cell.angle_beta   90.00
_cell.angle_gamma   90.00
#
_symmetry.space_group_name_H-M   'P 1'
#
loop_
_entity.id
_entity.type
_entity.pdbx_description
1 polymer ?
#
loop_
_entity_poly.entity_id
_entity_poly.type
_entity_poly.pdbx_seq_one_letter_code
_entity_poly.pdbx_strand_id
1 'polypeptide(L)'
;MFYSLPMETKIDIFKCLNYEQLSLIKQTNLYFRDFINNFEGKLAREELFKFTIAFSNNFEKIPHKYVRPEAGNFDFALFDEQHKELNKQIDEMWSNGQQKRIPLYLPDHGLLDNIVISLSIVYNNIEEVNIILDLPTVITNKKQMKIVYHYLNRLFNCSFVFADFDQFIFNPELIKLFFENAEIPGKFYVINWIPKYNWRLKPTDTDSLLKFILDHLVSETFKHVNNPEVYAIILFEIIMRGDKFRGFELIWDKLSELVNFYSCLYVSFF
;
A
#
# COMPACT_ATOMS: atom_id res chain seq x y z
N MET A 1 -2.50 2.61 35.79
CA MET A 1 -3.72 3.43 35.63
C MET A 1 -4.34 3.30 34.24
N PHE A 2 -3.56 3.26 33.15
CA PHE A 2 -4.12 3.07 31.79
C PHE A 2 -4.86 1.72 31.61
N TYR A 3 -4.33 0.63 32.16
CA TYR A 3 -4.88 -0.72 31.97
C TYR A 3 -6.32 -0.89 32.50
N SER A 4 -6.70 -0.13 33.53
CA SER A 4 -8.03 -0.19 34.15
C SER A 4 -9.09 0.66 33.45
N LEU A 5 -8.73 1.40 32.40
CA LEU A 5 -9.69 2.23 31.67
C LEU A 5 -10.61 1.37 30.76
N PRO A 6 -11.87 1.78 30.57
CA PRO A 6 -12.74 1.21 29.54
C PRO A 6 -12.10 1.29 28.15
N MET A 7 -12.47 0.36 27.26
CA MET A 7 -11.87 0.23 25.93
C MET A 7 -12.06 1.51 25.10
N GLU A 8 -13.26 2.09 25.14
CA GLU A 8 -13.64 3.30 24.41
C GLU A 8 -12.77 4.49 24.85
N THR A 9 -12.59 4.65 26.17
CA THR A 9 -11.72 5.69 26.73
C THR A 9 -10.27 5.52 26.28
N LYS A 10 -9.78 4.28 26.21
CA LYS A 10 -8.42 4.01 25.70
C LYS A 10 -8.29 4.43 24.24
N ILE A 11 -9.27 4.11 23.39
CA ILE A 11 -9.27 4.50 21.98
C ILE A 11 -9.28 6.02 21.85
N ASP A 12 -10.14 6.72 22.60
CA ASP A 12 -10.26 8.17 22.51
C ASP A 12 -8.98 8.89 22.96
N ILE A 13 -8.28 8.36 23.97
CA ILE A 13 -6.94 8.85 24.33
C ILE A 13 -5.97 8.71 23.16
N PHE A 14 -5.98 7.58 22.47
CA PHE A 14 -5.06 7.32 21.36
C PHE A 14 -5.40 8.13 20.11
N LYS A 15 -6.66 8.49 19.88
CA LYS A 15 -7.06 9.43 18.80
C LYS A 15 -6.48 10.83 18.99
N CYS A 16 -6.17 11.22 20.22
CA CYS A 16 -5.55 12.51 20.52
C CYS A 16 -4.04 12.55 20.22
N LEU A 17 -3.44 11.42 19.87
CA LEU A 17 -2.01 11.30 19.57
C LEU A 17 -1.77 11.42 18.06
N ASN A 18 -0.70 12.11 17.69
CA ASN A 18 -0.24 12.11 16.31
C ASN A 18 0.49 10.79 15.97
N TYR A 19 0.81 10.59 14.69
CA TYR A 19 1.47 9.38 14.23
C TYR A 19 2.82 9.12 14.91
N GLU A 20 3.66 10.14 15.09
CA GLU A 20 4.97 9.98 15.74
C GLU A 20 4.81 9.47 17.17
N GLN A 21 3.88 10.05 17.93
CA GLN A 21 3.56 9.64 19.29
C GLN A 21 3.00 8.21 19.33
N LEU A 22 2.08 7.87 18.43
CA LEU A 22 1.53 6.52 18.31
C LEU A 22 2.62 5.50 17.97
N SER A 23 3.50 5.82 17.03
CA SER A 23 4.62 4.97 16.63
C SER A 23 5.59 4.73 17.78
N LEU A 24 5.92 5.79 18.56
CA LEU A 24 6.74 5.65 19.76
C LEU A 24 6.07 4.74 20.79
N ILE A 25 4.78 4.93 21.09
CA ILE A 25 4.04 4.10 22.05
C ILE A 25 3.94 2.64 21.58
N LYS A 26 3.72 2.42 20.28
CA LYS A 26 3.71 1.09 19.65
C LYS A 26 5.01 0.32 19.89
N GLN A 27 6.13 1.02 20.02
CA GLN A 27 7.45 0.43 20.26
C GLN A 27 7.75 0.21 21.75
N THR A 28 6.95 0.76 22.69
CA THR A 28 7.26 0.67 24.13
C THR A 28 6.95 -0.69 24.75
N ASN A 29 5.85 -1.35 24.37
CA ASN A 29 5.52 -2.70 24.84
C ASN A 29 4.51 -3.43 23.93
N LEU A 30 4.44 -4.76 24.10
CA LEU A 30 3.56 -5.64 23.31
C LEU A 30 2.08 -5.26 23.46
N TYR A 31 1.63 -4.92 24.67
CA TYR A 31 0.22 -4.56 24.90
C TYR A 31 -0.22 -3.36 24.06
N PHE A 32 0.56 -2.27 24.04
CA PHE A 32 0.24 -1.09 23.26
C PHE A 32 0.37 -1.33 21.78
N ARG A 33 1.34 -2.13 21.36
CA ARG A 33 1.47 -2.55 19.97
C ARG A 33 0.22 -3.27 19.50
N ASP A 34 -0.19 -4.30 20.23
CA ASP A 34 -1.35 -5.12 19.88
C ASP A 34 -2.63 -4.29 19.97
N PHE A 35 -2.75 -3.40 20.96
CA PHE A 35 -3.85 -2.44 21.07
C PHE A 35 -3.92 -1.50 19.85
N ILE A 36 -2.83 -0.83 19.48
CA ILE A 36 -2.81 0.08 18.33
C ILE A 36 -3.14 -0.66 17.04
N ASN A 37 -2.59 -1.86 16.84
CA ASN A 37 -2.85 -2.71 15.67
C ASN A 37 -4.34 -3.07 15.56
N ASN A 38 -4.97 -3.42 16.68
CA ASN A 38 -6.41 -3.72 16.73
C ASN A 38 -7.30 -2.51 16.36
N PHE A 39 -6.76 -1.29 16.43
CA PHE A 39 -7.48 -0.05 16.13
C PHE A 39 -6.82 0.78 15.00
N GLU A 40 -6.00 0.17 14.15
CA GLU A 40 -5.18 0.86 13.13
C GLU A 40 -6.00 1.61 12.06
N GLY A 41 -7.28 1.27 11.90
CA GLY A 41 -8.24 1.99 11.05
C GLY A 41 -9.00 3.14 11.75
N LYS A 42 -8.78 3.32 13.06
CA LYS A 42 -9.44 4.34 13.91
C LYS A 42 -8.46 5.34 14.52
N LEU A 43 -7.16 5.06 14.44
CA LEU A 43 -6.08 5.89 15.01
C LEU A 43 -5.34 6.65 13.90
N ALA A 44 -4.60 7.70 14.28
CA ALA A 44 -3.91 8.56 13.33
C ALA A 44 -2.79 7.82 12.58
N ARG A 45 -2.77 7.99 11.25
CA ARG A 45 -1.68 7.55 10.36
C ARG A 45 -0.84 8.74 9.96
N GLU A 46 0.39 8.48 9.53
CA GLU A 46 1.17 9.51 8.82
C GLU A 46 0.45 9.78 7.51
N GLU A 47 -0.10 10.99 7.35
CA GLU A 47 -0.72 11.40 6.10
C GLU A 47 0.35 12.00 5.19
N LEU A 48 0.52 11.39 4.02
CA LEU A 48 1.37 11.87 2.96
C LEU A 48 0.49 12.36 1.81
N PHE A 49 0.95 13.35 1.06
CA PHE A 49 0.13 13.93 0.00
C PHE A 49 -0.04 12.94 -1.16
N LYS A 50 1.06 12.39 -1.67
CA LYS A 50 1.01 11.49 -2.83
C LYS A 50 1.99 10.34 -2.71
N PHE A 51 1.55 9.17 -3.16
CA PHE A 51 2.37 7.99 -3.43
C PHE A 51 2.36 7.72 -4.93
N THR A 52 3.53 7.42 -5.53
CA THR A 52 3.62 7.01 -6.93
C THR A 52 4.61 5.87 -7.11
N ILE A 53 4.26 4.83 -7.88
CA ILE A 53 5.24 3.88 -8.43
C ILE A 53 5.39 4.19 -9.92
N ALA A 54 6.61 4.49 -10.36
CA ALA A 54 6.89 4.88 -11.75
C ALA A 54 8.35 4.61 -12.11
N PHE A 55 8.67 4.80 -13.39
CA PHE A 55 10.07 4.84 -13.83
C PHE A 55 10.79 6.08 -13.27
N SER A 56 12.08 5.95 -12.98
CA SER A 56 12.90 7.01 -12.38
C SER A 56 13.11 8.21 -13.32
N ASN A 57 13.11 7.97 -14.63
CA ASN A 57 13.22 9.01 -15.66
C ASN A 57 12.07 10.04 -15.60
N ASN A 58 10.90 9.65 -15.08
CA ASN A 58 9.78 10.56 -14.87
C ASN A 58 10.11 11.68 -13.85
N PHE A 59 11.16 11.51 -13.03
CA PHE A 59 11.53 12.45 -11.97
C PHE A 59 12.82 13.24 -12.25
N GLU A 60 13.50 13.05 -13.39
CA GLU A 60 14.78 13.71 -13.71
C GLU A 60 14.70 15.25 -13.69
N LYS A 61 13.52 15.81 -14.00
CA LYS A 61 13.30 17.26 -14.09
C LYS A 61 12.61 17.85 -12.86
N ILE A 62 12.25 17.02 -11.89
CA ILE A 62 11.49 17.43 -10.71
C ILE A 62 12.47 17.53 -9.54
N PRO A 63 12.51 18.64 -8.78
CA PRO A 63 13.32 18.72 -7.57
C PRO A 63 12.93 17.59 -6.61
N HIS A 64 13.89 16.74 -6.27
CA HIS A 64 13.64 15.59 -5.42
C HIS A 64 14.85 15.24 -4.54
N LYS A 65 14.55 14.60 -3.40
CA LYS A 65 15.53 13.94 -2.55
C LYS A 65 15.59 12.47 -2.93
N TYR A 66 16.69 12.04 -3.52
CA TYR A 66 16.91 10.63 -3.83
C TYR A 66 17.39 9.89 -2.58
N VAL A 67 16.70 8.80 -2.25
CA VAL A 67 17.01 7.92 -1.13
C VAL A 67 17.26 6.54 -1.70
N ARG A 68 18.53 6.12 -1.67
CA ARG A 68 18.93 4.74 -1.92
C ARG A 68 19.22 4.08 -0.58
N PRO A 69 18.32 3.21 -0.08
CA PRO A 69 18.52 2.51 1.17
C PRO A 69 19.79 1.66 1.18
N GLU A 70 20.61 1.84 2.22
CA GLU A 70 21.77 1.00 2.49
C GLU A 70 21.64 0.37 3.87
N ALA A 71 22.02 -0.91 4.02
CA ALA A 71 21.78 -1.62 5.28
C ALA A 71 22.47 -1.03 6.51
N GLY A 72 23.49 -0.18 6.33
CA GLY A 72 24.15 0.51 7.44
C GLY A 72 23.33 1.67 8.03
N ASN A 73 22.29 2.14 7.33
CA ASN A 73 21.50 3.29 7.74
C ASN A 73 20.27 2.92 8.59
N PHE A 74 20.06 1.62 8.83
CA PHE A 74 18.95 1.16 9.65
C PHE A 74 19.48 0.82 11.03
N ASP A 75 19.00 1.55 12.04
CA ASP A 75 19.05 1.04 13.39
C ASP A 75 18.05 -0.11 13.46
N PHE A 76 18.53 -1.27 13.06
CA PHE A 76 17.84 -2.54 13.10
C PHE A 76 17.63 -3.01 14.55
N ALA A 77 17.49 -2.11 15.53
CA ALA A 77 17.07 -2.44 16.88
C ALA A 77 15.75 -3.26 16.90
N LEU A 78 14.94 -3.20 15.83
CA LEU A 78 13.87 -4.15 15.49
C LEU A 78 14.31 -5.61 15.25
N PHE A 79 15.60 -5.92 15.39
CA PHE A 79 16.24 -7.22 15.21
C PHE A 79 17.20 -7.54 16.37
N ASP A 80 16.96 -6.93 17.53
CA ASP A 80 17.54 -7.35 18.82
C ASP A 80 16.94 -8.68 19.30
N GLU A 81 17.38 -9.18 20.46
CA GLU A 81 16.86 -10.44 21.04
C GLU A 81 15.34 -10.43 21.24
N GLN A 82 14.70 -9.27 21.37
CA GLN A 82 13.24 -9.15 21.52
C GLN A 82 12.48 -9.48 20.23
N HIS A 83 13.16 -9.44 19.08
CA HIS A 83 12.58 -9.69 17.76
C HIS A 83 13.14 -10.96 17.09
N LYS A 84 13.69 -11.88 17.90
CA LYS A 84 14.23 -13.16 17.43
C LYS A 84 13.23 -13.94 16.56
N GLU A 85 11.95 -13.89 16.90
CA GLU A 85 10.90 -14.58 16.13
C GLU A 85 10.66 -13.94 14.75
N LEU A 86 10.64 -12.61 14.66
CA LEU A 86 10.49 -11.92 13.37
C LEU A 86 11.70 -12.18 12.47
N ASN A 87 12.92 -12.18 13.03
CA ASN A 87 14.13 -12.56 12.28
C ASN A 87 14.02 -13.98 11.73
N LYS A 88 13.55 -14.93 12.55
CA LYS A 88 13.35 -16.31 12.14
C LYS A 88 12.30 -16.42 11.03
N GLN A 89 11.19 -15.69 11.13
CA GLN A 89 10.17 -15.62 10.08
C GLN A 89 10.75 -15.06 8.77
N ILE A 90 11.49 -13.95 8.81
CA ILE A 90 12.14 -13.38 7.62
C ILE A 90 13.14 -14.37 7.02
N ASP A 91 13.85 -15.14 7.85
CA ASP A 91 14.82 -16.13 7.40
C ASP A 91 14.14 -17.31 6.69
N GLU A 92 13.05 -17.82 7.26
CA GLU A 92 12.20 -18.85 6.65
C GLU A 92 11.57 -18.35 5.34
N MET A 93 11.02 -17.12 5.35
CA MET A 93 10.48 -16.45 4.16
C MET A 93 11.56 -16.30 3.07
N TRP A 94 12.77 -15.90 3.44
CA TRP A 94 13.89 -15.74 2.52
C TRP A 94 14.31 -17.08 1.89
N SER A 95 14.43 -18.13 2.70
CA SER A 95 14.73 -19.49 2.22
C SER A 95 13.67 -19.99 1.23
N ASN A 96 12.39 -19.70 1.47
CA ASN A 96 11.29 -20.07 0.57
C ASN A 96 11.23 -19.20 -0.71
N GLY A 97 11.51 -17.90 -0.59
CA GLY A 97 11.44 -16.94 -1.69
C GLY A 97 12.62 -16.97 -2.66
N GLN A 98 13.82 -17.36 -2.19
CA GLN A 98 15.05 -17.34 -3.00
C GLN A 98 14.96 -18.16 -4.29
N GLN A 99 14.23 -19.28 -4.27
CA GLN A 99 14.07 -20.12 -5.45
C GLN A 99 13.23 -19.45 -6.54
N LYS A 100 12.32 -18.54 -6.16
CA LYS A 100 11.34 -17.95 -7.07
C LYS A 100 11.77 -16.63 -7.68
N ARG A 101 12.78 -15.94 -7.11
CA ARG A 101 13.26 -14.61 -7.55
C ARG A 101 12.10 -13.63 -7.84
N ILE A 102 11.15 -13.56 -6.91
CA ILE A 102 9.93 -12.78 -7.06
C ILE A 102 10.30 -11.28 -7.19
N PRO A 103 9.90 -10.58 -8.26
CA PRO A 103 10.15 -9.15 -8.39
C PRO A 103 9.29 -8.36 -7.41
N LEU A 104 9.80 -7.22 -6.94
CA LEU A 104 9.08 -6.28 -6.08
C LEU A 104 7.88 -5.65 -6.78
N TYR A 105 8.04 -5.36 -8.07
CA TYR A 105 7.03 -4.73 -8.89
C TYR A 105 6.53 -5.70 -9.96
N LEU A 106 5.25 -5.59 -10.33
CA LEU A 106 4.69 -6.21 -11.52
C LEU A 106 4.52 -5.13 -12.60
N PRO A 107 5.31 -5.18 -13.69
CA PRO A 107 5.23 -4.23 -14.78
C PRO A 107 4.17 -4.65 -15.81
N ASP A 108 3.49 -3.68 -16.41
CA ASP A 108 2.58 -3.91 -17.55
C ASP A 108 3.33 -4.45 -18.79
N HIS A 109 4.57 -4.00 -19.02
CA HIS A 109 5.28 -4.24 -20.29
C HIS A 109 6.60 -5.01 -20.17
N GLY A 110 6.80 -5.75 -19.07
CA GLY A 110 7.96 -6.63 -18.86
C GLY A 110 9.30 -5.91 -18.64
N LEU A 111 9.32 -4.57 -18.62
CA LEU A 111 10.49 -3.79 -18.24
C LEU A 111 10.52 -3.62 -16.72
N LEU A 112 11.59 -4.10 -16.09
CA LEU A 112 11.80 -4.03 -14.63
C LEU A 112 12.89 -3.04 -14.22
N ASP A 113 13.47 -2.33 -15.18
CA ASP A 113 14.59 -1.44 -14.92
C ASP A 113 14.10 -0.06 -14.50
N ASN A 114 14.83 0.54 -13.54
CA ASN A 114 14.63 1.92 -13.10
C ASN A 114 13.26 2.22 -12.48
N ILE A 115 12.61 1.25 -11.83
CA ILE A 115 11.35 1.48 -11.11
C ILE A 115 11.66 2.05 -9.72
N VAL A 116 11.00 3.14 -9.36
CA VAL A 116 11.15 3.82 -8.06
C VAL A 116 9.79 4.11 -7.45
N ILE A 117 9.80 4.34 -6.14
CA ILE A 117 8.65 4.86 -5.41
C ILE A 117 8.88 6.35 -5.18
N SER A 118 7.95 7.21 -5.57
CA SER A 118 7.94 8.63 -5.20
C SER A 118 6.93 8.88 -4.09
N LEU A 119 7.37 9.62 -3.07
CA LEU A 119 6.53 10.12 -2.00
C LEU A 119 6.54 11.64 -2.04
N SER A 120 5.37 12.24 -2.20
CA SER A 120 5.22 13.69 -2.13
C SER A 120 4.72 14.11 -0.77
N ILE A 121 5.40 15.09 -0.20
CA ILE A 121 5.04 15.75 1.05
C ILE A 121 4.74 17.21 0.72
N VAL A 122 3.59 17.71 1.16
CA VAL A 122 3.21 19.10 0.97
C VAL A 122 3.45 19.85 2.28
N TYR A 123 4.36 20.83 2.25
CA TYR A 123 4.59 21.73 3.36
C TYR A 123 3.81 23.04 3.16
N ASN A 124 3.01 23.41 4.15
CA ASN A 124 2.26 24.68 4.18
C ASN A 124 1.37 24.94 2.94
N ASN A 125 0.89 23.91 2.26
CA ASN A 125 0.09 23.99 1.02
C ASN A 125 0.78 24.69 -0.17
N ILE A 126 2.10 24.90 -0.12
CA ILE A 126 2.82 25.71 -1.14
C ILE A 126 3.95 24.91 -1.80
N GLU A 127 4.69 24.09 -1.04
CA GLU A 127 5.85 23.38 -1.57
C GLU A 127 5.67 21.86 -1.48
N GLU A 128 5.76 21.21 -2.64
CA GLU A 128 5.79 19.76 -2.76
C GLU A 128 7.23 19.27 -2.79
N VAL A 129 7.63 18.56 -1.73
CA VAL A 129 8.94 17.89 -1.67
C VAL A 129 8.73 16.44 -2.09
N ASN A 130 9.42 16.05 -3.16
CA ASN A 130 9.42 14.67 -3.64
C ASN A 130 10.59 13.90 -3.02
N ILE A 131 10.29 12.75 -2.44
CA ILE A 131 11.28 11.78 -1.98
C ILE A 131 11.21 10.58 -2.91
N ILE A 132 12.32 10.30 -3.61
CA ILE A 132 12.44 9.13 -4.48
C ILE A 132 13.11 8.02 -3.70
N LEU A 133 12.38 6.96 -3.45
CA LEU A 133 12.85 5.75 -2.80
C LEU A 133 13.20 4.69 -3.86
N ASP A 134 14.49 4.43 -3.97
CA ASP A 134 15.07 3.46 -4.90
C ASP A 134 15.22 2.09 -4.21
N LEU A 135 14.13 1.31 -4.23
CA LEU A 135 14.14 -0.07 -3.76
C LEU A 135 14.59 -1.04 -4.86
N PRO A 136 15.27 -2.14 -4.52
CA PRO A 136 15.68 -3.13 -5.51
C PRO A 136 14.45 -3.76 -6.18
N THR A 137 14.41 -3.74 -7.52
CA THR A 137 13.33 -4.39 -8.28
C THR A 137 13.30 -5.90 -8.08
N VAL A 138 14.46 -6.54 -7.95
CA VAL A 138 14.57 -7.98 -7.69
C VAL A 138 15.41 -8.17 -6.43
N ILE A 139 14.86 -8.91 -5.47
CA ILE A 139 15.53 -9.17 -4.20
C ILE A 139 16.46 -10.36 -4.39
N THR A 140 17.77 -10.10 -4.32
CA THR A 140 18.82 -11.11 -4.59
C THR A 140 19.47 -11.65 -3.32
N ASN A 141 19.34 -10.93 -2.20
CA ASN A 141 19.96 -11.30 -0.93
C ASN A 141 19.08 -10.89 0.27
N LYS A 142 19.32 -11.56 1.40
CA LYS A 142 18.64 -11.32 2.68
C LYS A 142 18.73 -9.87 3.15
N LYS A 143 19.82 -9.18 2.85
CA LYS A 143 20.00 -7.77 3.21
C LYS A 143 19.02 -6.87 2.45
N GLN A 144 18.85 -7.06 1.15
CA GLN A 144 17.82 -6.39 0.36
C GLN A 144 16.40 -6.73 0.84
N MET A 145 16.16 -7.99 1.20
CA MET A 145 14.86 -8.44 1.75
C MET A 145 14.46 -7.64 3.00
N LYS A 146 15.39 -7.48 3.95
CA LYS A 146 15.16 -6.68 5.17
C LYS A 146 14.90 -5.20 4.87
N ILE A 147 15.64 -4.63 3.92
CA ILE A 147 15.44 -3.25 3.47
C ILE A 147 14.03 -3.08 2.90
N VAL A 148 13.65 -3.92 1.94
CA VAL A 148 12.34 -3.86 1.29
C VAL A 148 11.22 -4.04 2.31
N TYR A 149 11.31 -5.08 3.16
CA TYR A 149 10.34 -5.31 4.23
C TYR A 149 10.16 -4.07 5.12
N HIS A 150 11.26 -3.46 5.57
CA HIS A 150 11.22 -2.28 6.41
C HIS A 150 10.47 -1.12 5.76
N TYR A 151 10.80 -0.77 4.50
CA TYR A 151 10.15 0.34 3.82
C TYR A 151 8.71 0.05 3.45
N LEU A 152 8.41 -1.16 2.97
CA LEU A 152 7.03 -1.55 2.70
C LEU A 152 6.20 -1.47 3.98
N ASN A 153 6.70 -2.02 5.09
CA ASN A 153 6.01 -1.92 6.37
C ASN A 153 5.76 -0.46 6.76
N ARG A 154 6.72 0.45 6.58
CA ARG A 154 6.48 1.88 6.81
C ARG A 154 5.40 2.45 5.89
N LEU A 155 5.48 2.18 4.59
CA LEU A 155 4.50 2.65 3.61
C LEU A 155 3.08 2.18 3.91
N PHE A 156 2.90 0.92 4.32
CA PHE A 156 1.60 0.36 4.72
C PHE A 156 1.04 0.95 6.02
N ASN A 157 1.90 1.55 6.86
CA ASN A 157 1.47 2.29 8.06
C ASN A 157 1.17 3.78 7.78
N CYS A 158 1.32 4.23 6.53
CA CYS A 158 0.92 5.58 6.10
C CYS A 158 -0.50 5.61 5.54
N SER A 159 -1.02 6.82 5.37
CA SER A 159 -2.21 7.14 4.58
C SER A 159 -1.84 8.16 3.52
N PHE A 160 -2.51 8.13 2.37
CA PHE A 160 -2.19 8.97 1.23
C PHE A 160 -3.42 9.72 0.74
N VAL A 161 -3.27 11.02 0.43
CA VAL A 161 -4.35 11.75 -0.25
C VAL A 161 -4.51 11.21 -1.67
N PHE A 162 -3.39 10.94 -2.35
CA PHE A 162 -3.35 10.39 -3.70
C PHE A 162 -2.44 9.18 -3.81
N ALA A 163 -2.85 8.15 -4.55
CA ALA A 163 -1.97 7.09 -5.00
C ALA A 163 -2.06 6.94 -6.52
N ASP A 164 -0.89 6.87 -7.14
CA ASP A 164 -0.69 6.77 -8.58
C ASP A 164 0.18 5.54 -8.86
N PHE A 165 -0.29 4.66 -9.72
CA PHE A 165 0.43 3.44 -10.08
C PHE A 165 0.69 3.56 -11.58
N ASP A 166 1.83 4.10 -11.98
CA ASP A 166 2.14 4.36 -13.38
C ASP A 166 2.76 3.11 -14.00
N GLN A 167 1.92 2.19 -14.49
CA GLN A 167 2.36 0.92 -15.12
C GLN A 167 2.91 -0.15 -14.17
N PHE A 168 2.98 0.13 -12.86
CA PHE A 168 3.48 -0.80 -11.84
C PHE A 168 2.59 -0.89 -10.63
N ILE A 169 2.52 -2.08 -10.05
CA ILE A 169 2.07 -2.31 -8.67
C ILE A 169 3.10 -3.11 -7.91
N PHE A 170 2.95 -3.16 -6.58
CA PHE A 170 3.65 -4.16 -5.79
C PHE A 170 3.21 -5.55 -6.19
N ASN A 171 4.16 -6.48 -6.27
CA ASN A 171 3.86 -7.87 -6.53
C ASN A 171 3.09 -8.48 -5.34
N PRO A 172 1.83 -8.89 -5.52
CA PRO A 172 1.02 -9.43 -4.44
C PRO A 172 1.62 -10.69 -3.82
N GLU A 173 2.33 -11.52 -4.60
CA GLU A 173 3.00 -12.70 -4.06
C GLU A 173 4.11 -12.32 -3.09
N LEU A 174 4.82 -11.22 -3.37
CA LEU A 174 5.86 -10.72 -2.48
C LEU A 174 5.27 -10.04 -1.24
N ILE A 175 4.20 -9.27 -1.40
CA ILE A 175 3.47 -8.68 -0.26
C ILE A 175 2.95 -9.79 0.64
N LYS A 176 2.35 -10.83 0.06
CA LYS A 176 1.93 -12.03 0.79
C LYS A 176 3.13 -12.64 1.50
N LEU A 177 4.22 -12.92 0.80
CA LEU A 177 5.43 -13.47 1.41
C LEU A 177 5.92 -12.66 2.61
N PHE A 178 5.80 -11.32 2.61
CA PHE A 178 6.19 -10.48 3.73
C PHE A 178 5.18 -10.41 4.88
N PHE A 179 3.87 -10.49 4.60
CA PHE A 179 2.82 -10.12 5.54
C PHE A 179 1.76 -11.20 5.78
N GLU A 180 1.84 -12.39 5.18
CA GLU A 180 0.83 -13.47 5.28
C GLU A 180 0.58 -13.94 6.73
N ASN A 181 1.60 -13.84 7.58
CA ASN A 181 1.53 -14.21 9.00
C ASN A 181 1.48 -12.98 9.93
N ALA A 182 1.46 -11.76 9.39
CA ALA A 182 1.39 -10.56 10.21
C ALA A 182 -0.07 -10.25 10.56
N GLU A 183 -0.35 -9.93 11.83
CA GLU A 183 -1.69 -9.53 12.30
C GLU A 183 -2.22 -8.25 11.60
N ILE A 184 -1.33 -7.49 10.94
CA ILE A 184 -1.70 -6.30 10.19
C ILE A 184 -1.82 -6.67 8.71
N PRO A 185 -3.03 -6.67 8.13
CA PRO A 185 -3.13 -6.70 6.68
C PRO A 185 -2.56 -5.38 6.16
N GLY A 186 -1.44 -5.44 5.45
CA GLY A 186 -0.84 -4.31 4.75
C GLY A 186 -1.85 -3.72 3.76
N LYS A 187 -2.68 -2.80 4.27
CA LYS A 187 -3.70 -2.07 3.52
C LYS A 187 -3.15 -0.68 3.23
N PHE A 188 -3.14 -0.29 1.96
CA PHE A 188 -2.90 1.07 1.52
C PHE A 188 -4.18 1.88 1.68
N TYR A 189 -4.13 2.92 2.50
CA TYR A 189 -5.24 3.86 2.67
C TYR A 189 -5.01 5.05 1.75
N VAL A 190 -5.90 5.22 0.78
CA VAL A 190 -5.76 6.23 -0.27
C VAL A 190 -7.07 7.00 -0.41
N ILE A 191 -7.09 8.31 -0.20
CA ILE A 191 -8.34 9.07 -0.36
C ILE A 191 -8.79 9.03 -1.83
N ASN A 192 -7.90 9.42 -2.74
CA ASN A 192 -8.16 9.45 -4.17
C ASN A 192 -7.18 8.55 -4.93
N TRP A 193 -7.70 7.48 -5.49
CA TRP A 193 -6.94 6.67 -6.45
C TRP A 193 -7.23 7.13 -7.87
N ILE A 194 -6.18 7.45 -8.62
CA ILE A 194 -6.27 7.83 -10.03
C ILE A 194 -5.44 6.81 -10.81
N PRO A 195 -6.06 5.74 -11.34
CA PRO A 195 -5.36 4.90 -12.28
C PRO A 195 -5.12 5.70 -13.56
N LYS A 196 -3.86 6.06 -13.81
CA LYS A 196 -3.42 6.65 -15.09
C LYS A 196 -3.21 5.62 -16.20
N TYR A 197 -3.50 4.36 -15.92
CA TYR A 197 -3.34 3.30 -16.90
C TYR A 197 -4.31 3.51 -18.08
N ASN A 198 -3.76 3.53 -19.29
CA ASN A 198 -4.48 3.01 -20.45
C ASN A 198 -4.40 1.49 -20.34
N TRP A 199 -5.43 0.78 -19.86
CA TRP A 199 -5.37 -0.66 -19.60
C TRP A 199 -5.33 -1.46 -20.91
N ARG A 200 -4.18 -1.47 -21.54
CA ARG A 200 -3.81 -2.48 -22.55
C ARG A 200 -3.03 -3.62 -21.91
N LEU A 201 -3.20 -3.81 -20.60
CA LEU A 201 -2.68 -4.94 -19.85
C LEU A 201 -3.10 -6.24 -20.53
N LYS A 202 -2.22 -7.24 -20.51
CA LYS A 202 -2.65 -8.61 -20.76
C LYS A 202 -3.65 -9.01 -19.67
N PRO A 203 -4.66 -9.83 -19.98
CA PRO A 203 -5.66 -10.25 -18.99
C PRO A 203 -5.06 -10.80 -17.68
N THR A 204 -3.93 -11.50 -17.76
CA THR A 204 -3.21 -12.06 -16.60
C THR A 204 -2.69 -11.01 -15.61
N ASP A 205 -2.31 -9.84 -16.12
CA ASP A 205 -1.73 -8.77 -15.32
C ASP A 205 -2.84 -7.96 -14.63
N THR A 206 -4.00 -7.84 -15.30
CA THR A 206 -5.18 -7.21 -14.71
C THR A 206 -5.79 -8.02 -13.56
N ASP A 207 -5.80 -9.35 -13.63
CA ASP A 207 -6.25 -10.20 -12.51
C ASP A 207 -5.40 -9.97 -11.24
N SER A 208 -4.08 -9.89 -11.41
CA SER A 208 -3.15 -9.65 -10.31
C SER A 208 -3.35 -8.26 -9.69
N LEU A 209 -3.61 -7.25 -10.53
CA LEU A 209 -3.94 -5.90 -10.11
C LEU A 209 -5.27 -5.83 -9.36
N LEU A 210 -6.32 -6.42 -9.90
CA LEU A 210 -7.63 -6.39 -9.26
C LEU A 210 -7.62 -7.15 -7.93
N LYS A 211 -6.87 -8.26 -7.83
CA LYS A 211 -6.62 -8.94 -6.55
C LYS A 211 -5.86 -8.05 -5.58
N PHE A 212 -4.80 -7.37 -6.04
CA PHE A 212 -4.06 -6.43 -5.21
C PHE A 212 -4.98 -5.34 -4.63
N ILE A 213 -5.80 -4.72 -5.49
CA ILE A 213 -6.78 -3.71 -5.09
C ILE A 213 -7.77 -4.31 -4.08
N LEU A 214 -8.35 -5.46 -4.42
CA LEU A 214 -9.38 -6.12 -3.63
C LEU A 214 -8.89 -6.49 -2.23
N ASP A 215 -7.61 -6.85 -2.07
CA ASP A 215 -7.05 -7.35 -0.82
C ASP A 215 -6.31 -6.25 -0.04
N HIS A 216 -5.59 -5.37 -0.73
CA HIS A 216 -4.63 -4.44 -0.14
C HIS A 216 -4.97 -2.96 -0.31
N LEU A 217 -5.98 -2.55 -1.10
CA LEU A 217 -6.34 -1.13 -1.22
C LEU A 217 -7.62 -0.82 -0.43
N VAL A 218 -7.60 0.28 0.32
CA VAL A 218 -8.76 0.93 0.91
C VAL A 218 -8.78 2.34 0.36
N SER A 219 -9.85 2.72 -0.34
CA SER A 219 -9.92 4.04 -0.96
C SER A 219 -11.30 4.66 -0.89
N GLU A 220 -11.42 5.98 -0.85
CA GLU A 220 -12.76 6.58 -0.91
C GLU A 220 -13.38 6.39 -2.30
N THR A 221 -12.57 6.43 -3.35
CA THR A 221 -13.05 6.34 -4.73
C THR A 221 -12.29 5.31 -5.54
N PHE A 222 -13.03 4.56 -6.36
CA PHE A 222 -12.48 3.64 -7.33
C PHE A 222 -12.89 4.08 -8.74
N LYS A 223 -11.93 4.45 -9.58
CA LYS A 223 -12.19 5.08 -10.89
C LYS A 223 -11.52 4.35 -12.05
N HIS A 224 -12.04 4.56 -13.26
CA HIS A 224 -11.44 4.24 -14.57
C HIS A 224 -10.94 2.79 -14.73
N VAL A 225 -11.90 1.90 -14.99
CA VAL A 225 -11.68 0.50 -15.36
C VAL A 225 -12.02 0.30 -16.82
N ASN A 226 -11.03 -0.01 -17.65
CA ASN A 226 -11.27 -0.33 -19.06
C ASN A 226 -11.71 -1.79 -19.21
N ASN A 227 -12.54 -2.06 -20.20
CA ASN A 227 -13.14 -3.38 -20.46
C ASN A 227 -13.73 -4.05 -19.20
N PRO A 228 -14.54 -3.33 -18.40
CA PRO A 228 -15.07 -3.84 -17.13
C PRO A 228 -15.92 -5.10 -17.30
N GLU A 229 -16.44 -5.37 -18.49
CA GLU A 229 -17.14 -6.61 -18.82
C GLU A 229 -16.30 -7.87 -18.60
N VAL A 230 -14.98 -7.79 -18.85
CA VAL A 230 -14.06 -8.92 -18.63
C VAL A 230 -13.87 -9.18 -17.13
N TYR A 231 -13.99 -8.13 -16.32
CA TYR A 231 -13.70 -8.16 -14.89
C TYR A 231 -14.95 -8.01 -14.02
N ALA A 232 -16.14 -8.18 -14.59
CA ALA A 232 -17.40 -7.88 -13.94
C ALA A 232 -17.55 -8.57 -12.57
N ILE A 233 -17.10 -9.82 -12.46
CA ILE A 233 -17.14 -10.58 -11.19
C ILE A 233 -16.26 -9.92 -10.13
N ILE A 234 -15.00 -9.62 -10.43
CA ILE A 234 -14.07 -9.04 -9.45
C ILE A 234 -14.48 -7.60 -9.10
N LEU A 235 -14.93 -6.83 -10.08
CA LEU A 235 -15.46 -5.48 -9.84
C LEU A 235 -16.70 -5.52 -8.94
N PHE A 236 -17.59 -6.50 -9.16
CA PHE A 236 -18.73 -6.72 -8.28
C PHE A 236 -18.29 -7.09 -6.86
N GLU A 237 -17.29 -7.95 -6.69
CA GLU A 237 -16.73 -8.25 -5.37
C GLU A 237 -16.13 -7.01 -4.69
N ILE A 238 -15.42 -6.16 -5.44
CA ILE A 238 -14.89 -4.88 -4.95
C ILE A 238 -16.03 -3.99 -4.43
N ILE A 239 -17.11 -3.86 -5.21
CA ILE A 239 -18.28 -3.05 -4.84
C ILE A 239 -18.99 -3.62 -3.62
N MET A 240 -19.15 -4.95 -3.54
CA MET A 240 -19.83 -5.62 -2.43
C MET A 240 -19.05 -5.55 -1.11
N ARG A 241 -17.72 -5.33 -1.15
CA ARG A 241 -16.89 -5.02 0.03
C ARG A 241 -16.98 -3.53 0.38
N GLY A 242 -18.19 -3.05 0.67
CA GLY A 242 -18.51 -1.64 0.93
C GLY A 242 -17.79 -0.99 2.13
N ASP A 243 -16.97 -1.74 2.88
CA ASP A 243 -16.06 -1.21 3.88
C ASP A 243 -14.78 -0.61 3.27
N LYS A 244 -14.44 -0.97 2.03
CA LYS A 244 -13.19 -0.57 1.36
C LYS A 244 -13.32 0.62 0.43
N PHE A 245 -14.50 0.80 -0.18
CA PHE A 245 -14.75 1.85 -1.18
C PHE A 245 -16.04 2.61 -0.90
N ARG A 246 -15.96 3.94 -0.82
CA ARG A 246 -17.13 4.82 -0.58
C ARG A 246 -17.85 5.21 -1.87
N GLY A 247 -17.15 5.24 -3.00
CA GLY A 247 -17.67 5.62 -4.29
C GLY A 247 -17.00 4.88 -5.45
N PHE A 248 -17.74 4.70 -6.53
CA PHE A 248 -17.32 3.95 -7.70
C PHE A 248 -17.66 4.72 -8.98
N GLU A 249 -16.70 4.87 -9.88
CA GLU A 249 -16.87 5.55 -11.17
C GLU A 249 -16.32 4.66 -12.29
N LEU A 250 -17.22 4.11 -13.10
CA LEU A 250 -16.86 3.35 -14.30
C LEU A 250 -16.96 4.25 -15.53
N ILE A 251 -15.92 4.26 -16.36
CA ILE A 251 -15.97 4.85 -17.69
C ILE A 251 -16.18 3.73 -18.71
N TRP A 252 -17.31 3.77 -19.41
CA TRP A 252 -17.62 2.85 -20.51
C TRP A 252 -17.55 3.60 -21.84
N ASP A 253 -16.48 3.38 -22.60
CA ASP A 253 -16.30 4.01 -23.91
C ASP A 253 -17.24 3.44 -25.00
N LYS A 254 -17.96 2.34 -24.72
CA LYS A 254 -18.97 1.73 -25.63
C LYS A 254 -20.36 1.74 -25.00
N LEU A 255 -20.95 2.93 -24.93
CA LEU A 255 -22.27 3.17 -24.33
C LEU A 255 -23.47 2.70 -25.18
N SER A 256 -23.30 2.17 -26.39
CA SER A 256 -24.45 1.92 -27.28
C SER A 256 -25.21 0.60 -27.07
N GLU A 257 -24.62 -0.42 -26.41
CA GLU A 257 -25.23 -1.77 -26.40
C GLU A 257 -25.75 -2.25 -25.03
N LEU A 258 -25.48 -1.51 -23.95
CA LEU A 258 -25.63 -2.03 -22.58
C LEU A 258 -26.51 -1.15 -21.66
N VAL A 259 -27.08 -0.07 -22.21
CA VAL A 259 -27.97 0.88 -21.50
C VAL A 259 -29.20 0.22 -20.86
N ASN A 260 -29.53 -1.02 -21.24
CA ASN A 260 -30.68 -1.74 -20.68
C ASN A 260 -30.41 -2.52 -19.38
N PHE A 261 -29.16 -2.66 -18.91
CA PHE A 261 -28.87 -3.53 -17.75
C PHE A 261 -28.52 -2.80 -16.44
N TYR A 262 -28.07 -1.54 -16.46
CA TYR A 262 -27.46 -0.90 -15.28
C TYR A 262 -27.97 0.51 -14.91
N SER A 263 -29.04 1.01 -15.53
CA SER A 263 -29.71 2.25 -15.10
C SER A 263 -30.31 2.19 -13.67
N CYS A 264 -30.09 1.11 -12.91
CA CYS A 264 -30.51 0.92 -11.51
C CYS A 264 -29.39 1.01 -10.45
N LEU A 265 -28.12 1.23 -10.80
CA LEU A 265 -27.00 1.19 -9.83
C LEU A 265 -26.34 2.55 -9.53
N TYR A 266 -27.09 3.64 -9.68
CA TYR A 266 -26.85 4.86 -8.88
C TYR A 266 -27.49 4.69 -7.51
N VAL A 267 -27.04 3.69 -6.74
CA VAL A 267 -27.39 3.56 -5.32
C VAL A 267 -26.29 4.24 -4.53
N SER A 268 -26.54 5.49 -4.16
CA SER A 268 -25.80 6.14 -3.08
C SER A 268 -26.06 5.33 -1.80
N PHE A 269 -25.11 4.49 -1.41
CA PHE A 269 -25.10 3.92 -0.06
C PHE A 269 -24.63 5.04 0.88
N PHE A 270 -25.58 5.63 1.60
CA PHE A 270 -25.33 6.57 2.69
C PHE A 270 -24.88 5.85 3.97
#